data_AF-A0A3M5PE33-F1
#
_entry.id   AF-A0A3M5PE33-F1
#
_cell.length_a   1.000
_cell.length_b   1.000
_cell.length_c   1.000
_cell.angle_alpha   90.00
_cell.angle_beta   90.00
_cell.angle_gamma   90.00
#
_symmetry.space_group_name_H-M   'P 1'
#
loop_
_entity.id
_entity.type
_entity.pdbx_description
1 polymer ?
#
loop_
_entity_poly.entity_id
_entity_poly.type
_entity_poly.pdbx_seq_one_letter_code
_entity_poly.pdbx_strand_id
1 'polypeptide(L)'
;MSVEFLDCEELELAAVRAAVGEEDYIRWFDTSDIKQRIKKAMMKGQRLRCCYCQRFNNTINNGRWDLEHILCERFYPQFFTVSGNLAIACDACNNAKSQEDILLPQPRPDPRIETLPDEPARYSIPHPYLDDWAAHMQHVNYQIYRSDTDKGVELLRVCKLNKQAIEVAGLDHDTLVAAVRRNYFDTIGNPIDVPLLDAEVVARMASVVDAQAELQIKALLDGLETVLTRLSRAAGRRTPEKATETAVALAAKRITAASPATLGVSMKTAAGADLAKSRARPPRAASATTVPPLGLPRPQVRTGQILALPPPQADDLAAAQSEAEPDEG
;
A
#
# COMPACT_ATOMS: atom_id res chain seq x y z
N MET A 1 -11.86 -2.12 9.34
CA MET A 1 -12.70 -0.93 9.08
C MET A 1 -12.66 -0.63 7.59
N SER A 2 -13.72 -0.97 6.87
CA SER A 2 -13.95 -0.46 5.51
C SER A 2 -14.30 1.02 5.60
N VAL A 3 -13.91 1.80 4.60
CA VAL A 3 -14.20 3.23 4.52
C VAL A 3 -15.23 3.44 3.43
N GLU A 4 -16.38 4.00 3.78
CA GLU A 4 -17.50 4.12 2.86
C GLU A 4 -17.45 5.38 1.99
N PHE A 5 -18.10 5.28 0.84
CA PHE A 5 -18.40 6.44 0.00
C PHE A 5 -19.50 7.27 0.68
N LEU A 6 -19.60 8.55 0.34
CA LEU A 6 -20.77 9.34 0.74
C LEU A 6 -21.93 9.01 -0.20
N ASP A 7 -23.17 9.11 0.26
CA ASP A 7 -24.37 8.87 -0.57
C ASP A 7 -24.33 9.66 -1.89
N CYS A 8 -23.91 10.94 -1.84
CA CYS A 8 -23.79 11.76 -3.05
C CYS A 8 -22.70 11.25 -4.01
N GLU A 9 -21.62 10.67 -3.48
CA GLU A 9 -20.57 10.08 -4.30
C GLU A 9 -21.00 8.76 -4.91
N GLU A 10 -21.77 7.94 -4.19
CA GLU A 10 -22.35 6.71 -4.75
C GLU A 10 -23.28 7.02 -5.92
N LEU A 11 -24.10 8.06 -5.79
CA LEU A 11 -24.95 8.55 -6.88
C LEU A 11 -24.13 9.05 -8.08
N GLU A 12 -23.05 9.81 -7.83
CA GLU A 12 -22.13 10.25 -8.89
C GLU A 12 -21.45 9.07 -9.58
N LEU A 13 -20.92 8.10 -8.80
CA LEU A 13 -20.26 6.90 -9.32
C LEU A 13 -21.21 6.08 -10.19
N ALA A 14 -22.43 5.84 -9.72
CA ALA A 14 -23.45 5.10 -10.47
C ALA A 14 -23.86 5.82 -11.76
N ALA A 15 -24.11 7.14 -11.68
CA ALA A 15 -24.51 7.92 -12.85
C ALA A 15 -23.43 7.97 -13.92
N VAL A 16 -22.16 8.21 -13.54
CA VAL A 16 -21.06 8.25 -14.50
C VAL A 16 -20.83 6.87 -15.11
N ARG A 17 -20.83 5.80 -14.31
CA ARG A 17 -20.64 4.44 -14.81
C ARG A 17 -21.73 4.01 -15.80
N ALA A 18 -22.97 4.47 -15.60
CA ALA A 18 -24.06 4.22 -16.54
C ALA A 18 -23.94 5.04 -17.84
N ALA A 19 -23.28 6.20 -17.80
CA ALA A 19 -23.18 7.12 -18.92
C ALA A 19 -21.98 6.86 -19.85
N VAL A 20 -20.90 6.27 -19.35
CA VAL A 20 -19.67 6.02 -20.12
C VAL A 20 -19.20 4.56 -20.00
N GLY A 21 -18.36 4.11 -20.92
CA GLY A 21 -17.74 2.78 -20.84
C GLY A 21 -16.73 2.67 -19.69
N GLU A 22 -16.42 1.44 -19.28
CA GLU A 22 -15.57 1.13 -18.11
C GLU A 22 -14.20 1.83 -18.14
N GLU A 23 -13.52 1.86 -19.28
CA GLU A 23 -12.23 2.55 -19.42
C GLU A 23 -12.32 4.05 -19.14
N ASP A 24 -13.39 4.69 -19.64
CA ASP A 24 -13.61 6.13 -19.47
C ASP A 24 -14.11 6.45 -18.05
N TYR A 25 -14.84 5.52 -17.42
CA TYR A 25 -15.22 5.58 -16.01
C TYR A 25 -13.98 5.57 -15.09
N ILE A 26 -13.09 4.59 -15.26
CA ILE A 26 -11.83 4.48 -14.51
C ILE A 26 -11.00 5.76 -14.64
N ARG A 27 -10.86 6.27 -15.87
CA ARG A 27 -10.10 7.49 -16.14
C ARG A 27 -10.71 8.73 -15.51
N TRP A 28 -12.04 8.87 -15.56
CA TRP A 28 -12.73 9.96 -14.89
C TRP A 28 -12.49 9.89 -13.38
N PHE A 29 -12.66 8.70 -12.77
CA PHE A 29 -12.44 8.48 -11.34
C PHE A 29 -11.02 8.83 -10.92
N ASP A 30 -10.02 8.47 -11.72
CA ASP A 30 -8.60 8.79 -11.48
C ASP A 30 -8.32 10.27 -11.31
N THR A 31 -9.12 11.12 -11.94
CA THR A 31 -9.02 12.58 -11.87
C THR A 31 -10.08 13.22 -10.96
N SER A 32 -10.98 12.41 -10.39
CA SER A 32 -12.10 12.89 -9.60
C SER A 32 -11.68 13.32 -8.19
N ASP A 33 -12.45 14.24 -7.62
CA ASP A 33 -12.33 14.60 -6.21
C ASP A 33 -12.77 13.45 -5.28
N ILE A 34 -13.57 12.49 -5.78
CA ILE A 34 -13.97 11.28 -5.05
C ILE A 34 -12.72 10.47 -4.69
N LYS A 35 -11.86 10.17 -5.68
CA LYS A 35 -10.61 9.42 -5.46
C LYS A 35 -9.74 10.11 -4.42
N GLN A 36 -9.65 11.43 -4.46
CA GLN A 36 -8.88 12.18 -3.47
C GLN A 36 -9.46 12.00 -2.06
N ARG A 37 -10.78 12.16 -1.89
CA ARG A 37 -11.44 12.01 -0.59
C ARG A 37 -11.34 10.60 -0.05
N ILE A 38 -11.70 9.58 -0.84
CA ILE A 38 -11.70 8.18 -0.38
C ILE A 38 -10.29 7.74 0.02
N LYS A 39 -9.26 8.15 -0.74
CA LYS A 39 -7.86 7.87 -0.40
C LYS A 39 -7.48 8.50 0.93
N LYS A 40 -7.87 9.76 1.21
CA LYS A 40 -7.65 10.39 2.53
C LYS A 40 -8.39 9.64 3.64
N ALA A 41 -9.60 9.17 3.38
CA ALA A 41 -10.42 8.50 4.36
C ALA A 41 -9.83 7.12 4.70
N MET A 42 -9.33 6.39 3.70
CA MET A 42 -8.57 5.14 3.88
C MET A 42 -7.23 5.36 4.57
N MET A 43 -6.51 6.44 4.27
CA MET A 43 -5.32 6.84 5.01
C MET A 43 -5.59 7.00 6.50
N LYS A 44 -6.74 7.59 6.86
CA LYS A 44 -7.17 7.72 8.25
C LYS A 44 -7.51 6.36 8.84
N GLY A 45 -8.37 5.58 8.16
CA GLY A 45 -8.84 4.28 8.62
C GLY A 45 -7.72 3.25 8.82
N GLN A 46 -6.72 3.26 7.95
CA GLN A 46 -5.53 2.40 8.03
C GLN A 46 -4.38 3.02 8.85
N ARG A 47 -4.62 4.15 9.54
CA ARG A 47 -3.62 4.83 10.39
C ARG A 47 -2.28 5.05 9.69
N LEU A 48 -2.31 5.41 8.40
CA LEU A 48 -1.13 5.64 7.57
C LEU A 48 -0.19 4.41 7.50
N ARG A 49 -0.77 3.21 7.47
CA ARG A 49 -0.06 1.95 7.24
C ARG A 49 -0.48 1.32 5.93
N CYS A 50 0.49 0.76 5.21
CA CYS A 50 0.25 -0.02 4.00
C CYS A 50 -0.57 -1.28 4.33
N CYS A 51 -1.62 -1.56 3.57
CA CYS A 51 -2.46 -2.74 3.79
C CYS A 51 -1.71 -4.09 3.72
N TYR A 52 -0.62 -4.17 2.94
CA TYR A 52 0.14 -5.40 2.76
C TYR A 52 1.32 -5.53 3.71
N CYS A 53 2.15 -4.49 3.80
CA CYS A 53 3.40 -4.57 4.57
C CYS A 53 3.29 -3.95 5.98
N GLN A 54 2.16 -3.33 6.32
CA GLN A 54 1.87 -2.66 7.59
C GLN A 54 2.87 -1.57 8.02
N ARG A 55 3.83 -1.22 7.15
CA ARG A 55 4.77 -0.12 7.40
C ARG A 55 4.02 1.20 7.44
N PHE A 56 4.32 1.96 8.48
CA PHE A 56 3.91 3.34 8.61
C PHE A 56 4.69 4.24 7.63
N ASN A 57 4.01 5.24 7.08
CA ASN A 57 4.66 6.34 6.35
C ASN A 57 4.22 7.66 6.96
N ASN A 58 5.19 8.52 7.30
CA ASN A 58 4.99 9.76 8.04
C ASN A 58 4.48 10.92 7.18
N THR A 59 3.52 10.64 6.30
CA THR A 59 3.01 11.62 5.34
C THR A 59 1.54 11.41 5.06
N ILE A 60 0.82 12.54 5.02
CA ILE A 60 -0.54 12.58 4.50
C ILE A 60 -0.56 12.92 3.00
N ASN A 61 0.56 12.92 2.28
CA ASN A 61 0.60 13.25 0.86
C ASN A 61 0.06 12.09 0.00
N ASN A 62 -0.84 12.40 -0.94
CA ASN A 62 -1.42 11.42 -1.86
C ASN A 62 -0.40 10.76 -2.80
N GLY A 63 0.77 11.38 -3.05
CA GLY A 63 1.79 10.82 -3.94
C GLY A 63 2.65 9.71 -3.34
N ARG A 64 2.52 9.44 -2.04
CA ARG A 64 3.28 8.41 -1.31
C ARG A 64 2.48 7.16 -0.99
N TRP A 65 1.17 7.26 -1.14
CA TRP A 65 0.21 6.20 -0.98
C TRP A 65 -0.40 5.93 -2.34
N ASP A 66 -0.77 4.71 -2.66
CA ASP A 66 -1.63 4.40 -3.78
C ASP A 66 -2.98 3.90 -3.28
N LEU A 67 -4.03 4.16 -4.06
CA LEU A 67 -5.33 3.56 -3.81
C LEU A 67 -5.27 2.19 -4.51
N GLU A 68 -5.08 1.15 -3.71
CA GLU A 68 -4.93 -0.23 -4.12
C GLU A 68 -6.29 -0.85 -4.40
N HIS A 69 -6.40 -1.59 -5.50
CA HIS A 69 -7.49 -2.51 -5.75
C HIS A 69 -7.05 -3.92 -5.34
N ILE A 70 -7.63 -4.45 -4.27
CA ILE A 70 -7.27 -5.75 -3.70
C ILE A 70 -7.40 -6.84 -4.78
N LEU A 71 -8.56 -6.92 -5.42
CA LEU A 71 -8.77 -7.59 -6.69
C LEU A 71 -8.48 -6.63 -7.83
N CYS A 72 -7.62 -7.06 -8.75
CA CYS A 72 -7.12 -6.22 -9.85
C CYS A 72 -8.26 -5.70 -10.74
N GLU A 73 -8.30 -4.38 -10.95
CA GLU A 73 -9.27 -3.69 -11.82
C GLU A 73 -9.29 -4.22 -13.26
N ARG A 74 -8.17 -4.77 -13.76
CA ARG A 74 -8.07 -5.36 -15.10
C ARG A 74 -8.96 -6.60 -15.25
N PHE A 75 -9.10 -7.36 -14.17
CA PHE A 75 -9.80 -8.64 -14.13
C PHE A 75 -11.19 -8.52 -13.53
N TYR A 76 -11.35 -7.60 -12.58
CA TYR A 76 -12.58 -7.39 -11.84
C TYR A 76 -13.03 -5.92 -11.88
N PRO A 77 -13.23 -5.33 -13.07
CA PRO A 77 -13.63 -3.93 -13.19
C PRO A 77 -14.95 -3.63 -12.47
N GLN A 78 -15.85 -4.62 -12.35
CA GLN A 78 -17.09 -4.49 -11.58
C GLN A 78 -16.84 -4.03 -10.13
N PHE A 79 -15.69 -4.38 -9.55
CA PHE A 79 -15.31 -4.03 -8.17
C PHE A 79 -14.42 -2.78 -8.05
N PHE A 80 -14.24 -2.01 -9.13
CA PHE A 80 -13.34 -0.86 -9.16
C PHE A 80 -13.64 0.19 -8.07
N THR A 81 -14.91 0.50 -7.81
CA THR A 81 -15.30 1.43 -6.72
C THR A 81 -16.10 0.75 -5.61
N VAL A 82 -15.84 -0.54 -5.35
CA VAL A 82 -16.41 -1.22 -4.20
C VAL A 82 -15.48 -1.01 -3.01
N SER A 83 -15.98 -0.40 -1.93
CA SER A 83 -15.17 -0.05 -0.74
C SER A 83 -14.36 -1.23 -0.20
N GLY A 84 -14.97 -2.43 -0.13
CA GLY A 84 -14.29 -3.65 0.34
C GLY A 84 -13.13 -4.10 -0.54
N ASN A 85 -13.06 -3.63 -1.79
CA ASN A 85 -11.99 -3.92 -2.75
C ASN A 85 -10.90 -2.83 -2.78
N LEU A 86 -11.06 -1.74 -2.03
CA LEU A 86 -10.17 -0.60 -2.05
C LEU A 86 -9.40 -0.48 -0.74
N ALA A 87 -8.09 -0.24 -0.81
CA ALA A 87 -7.26 0.02 0.36
C ALA A 87 -6.16 1.04 0.03
N ILE A 88 -5.38 1.49 1.02
CA ILE A 88 -4.11 2.17 0.73
C ILE A 88 -2.93 1.20 0.80
N ALA A 89 -2.05 1.29 -0.19
CA ALA A 89 -0.78 0.58 -0.23
C ALA A 89 0.38 1.57 -0.41
N CYS A 90 1.58 1.20 0.02
CA CYS A 90 2.77 1.92 -0.41
C CYS A 90 3.08 1.63 -1.89
N ASP A 91 3.79 2.56 -2.52
CA ASP A 91 4.23 2.46 -3.90
C ASP A 91 4.96 1.14 -4.20
N ALA A 92 5.83 0.68 -3.30
CA ALA A 92 6.57 -0.57 -3.48
C ALA A 92 5.65 -1.80 -3.53
N CYS A 93 4.66 -1.90 -2.62
CA CYS A 93 3.76 -3.06 -2.57
C CYS A 93 2.77 -3.04 -3.73
N ASN A 94 2.16 -1.88 -4.02
CA ASN A 94 1.23 -1.71 -5.14
C ASN A 94 1.94 -2.07 -6.47
N ASN A 95 3.14 -1.53 -6.71
CA ASN A 95 3.89 -1.86 -7.92
C ASN A 95 4.35 -3.33 -7.98
N ALA A 96 4.64 -3.96 -6.84
CA ALA A 96 5.04 -5.36 -6.82
C ALA A 96 3.87 -6.30 -7.11
N LYS A 97 2.73 -6.10 -6.46
CA LYS A 97 1.49 -6.84 -6.70
C LYS A 97 0.97 -6.59 -8.12
N SER A 98 1.00 -5.35 -8.58
CA SER A 98 0.62 -4.96 -9.94
C SER A 98 -0.74 -5.55 -10.35
N GLN A 99 -0.74 -6.47 -11.32
CA GLN A 99 -1.94 -7.11 -11.84
C GLN A 99 -2.04 -8.59 -11.45
N GLU A 100 -1.35 -9.02 -10.39
CA GLU A 100 -1.51 -10.40 -9.88
C GLU A 100 -2.98 -10.63 -9.49
N ASP A 101 -3.55 -11.71 -10.02
CA ASP A 101 -4.85 -12.20 -9.58
C ASP A 101 -4.63 -12.96 -8.27
N ILE A 102 -5.41 -12.61 -7.25
CA ILE A 102 -5.34 -13.21 -5.92
C ILE A 102 -6.64 -13.91 -5.53
N LEU A 103 -7.64 -13.92 -6.42
CA LEU A 103 -8.91 -14.56 -6.14
C LEU A 103 -8.81 -16.06 -6.43
N LEU A 104 -9.38 -16.89 -5.55
CA LEU A 104 -9.41 -18.33 -5.67
C LEU A 104 -10.79 -18.84 -6.16
N PRO A 105 -10.82 -19.92 -6.98
CA PRO A 105 -9.67 -20.67 -7.49
C PRO A 105 -8.99 -20.01 -8.70
N GLN A 106 -7.67 -20.19 -8.81
CA GLN A 106 -6.89 -19.77 -9.97
C GLN A 106 -6.66 -20.93 -10.96
N PRO A 107 -6.31 -20.66 -12.24
CA PRO A 107 -6.26 -19.35 -12.89
C PRO A 107 -7.62 -19.01 -13.51
N ARG A 108 -8.17 -17.81 -13.23
CA ARG A 108 -9.26 -17.17 -13.99
C ARG A 108 -9.79 -15.93 -13.24
N PRO A 109 -10.04 -14.82 -13.93
CA PRO A 109 -11.18 -13.98 -13.62
C PRO A 109 -12.45 -14.72 -14.05
N ASP A 110 -13.36 -15.03 -13.14
CA ASP A 110 -14.69 -15.54 -13.48
C ASP A 110 -15.64 -14.33 -13.70
N PRO A 111 -16.13 -14.10 -14.93
CA PRO A 111 -16.99 -12.96 -15.24
C PRO A 111 -18.37 -13.04 -14.58
N ARG A 112 -18.73 -14.18 -13.96
CA ARG A 112 -20.01 -14.38 -13.25
C ARG A 112 -19.96 -13.92 -11.81
N ILE A 113 -18.82 -13.45 -11.31
CA ILE A 113 -18.73 -12.95 -9.94
C ILE A 113 -19.32 -11.53 -9.91
N GLU A 114 -20.58 -11.46 -9.48
CA GLU A 114 -21.36 -10.23 -9.40
C GLU A 114 -21.14 -9.47 -8.08
N THR A 115 -20.83 -10.20 -7.01
CA THR A 115 -20.59 -9.63 -5.68
C THR A 115 -19.14 -9.85 -5.23
N LEU A 116 -18.58 -8.86 -4.54
CA LEU A 116 -17.24 -8.99 -3.97
C LEU A 116 -17.27 -10.12 -2.91
N PRO A 117 -16.43 -11.16 -3.04
CA PRO A 117 -16.40 -12.24 -2.05
C PRO A 117 -16.01 -11.71 -0.66
N ASP A 118 -16.81 -12.05 0.35
CA ASP A 118 -16.63 -11.66 1.75
C ASP A 118 -16.00 -12.77 2.61
N GLU A 119 -15.70 -13.91 2.00
CA GLU A 119 -15.02 -15.04 2.62
C GLU A 119 -13.48 -14.89 2.51
N PRO A 120 -12.72 -14.84 3.62
CA PRO A 120 -11.26 -14.72 3.57
C PRO A 120 -10.58 -15.86 2.80
N ALA A 121 -11.15 -17.07 2.79
CA ALA A 121 -10.63 -18.24 2.08
C ALA A 121 -10.66 -18.09 0.54
N ARG A 122 -11.39 -17.11 0.02
CA ARG A 122 -11.45 -16.81 -1.41
C ARG A 122 -10.26 -16.00 -1.91
N TYR A 123 -9.35 -15.60 -1.04
CA TYR A 123 -8.17 -14.82 -1.36
C TYR A 123 -6.90 -15.62 -1.07
N SER A 124 -5.96 -15.63 -2.02
CA SER A 124 -4.68 -16.34 -1.89
C SER A 124 -3.70 -15.63 -0.94
N ILE A 125 -3.91 -14.35 -0.66
CA ILE A 125 -3.16 -13.55 0.32
C ILE A 125 -4.09 -13.13 1.48
N PRO A 126 -3.56 -12.74 2.65
CA PRO A 126 -4.36 -12.16 3.73
C PRO A 126 -5.06 -10.91 3.19
N HIS A 127 -6.39 -10.94 3.22
CA HIS A 127 -7.24 -9.87 2.77
C HIS A 127 -7.16 -8.72 3.80
N PRO A 128 -6.88 -7.48 3.38
CA PRO A 128 -6.69 -6.33 4.27
C PRO A 128 -7.79 -6.07 5.30
N TYR A 129 -9.01 -6.53 5.03
CA TYR A 129 -10.18 -6.33 5.89
C TYR A 129 -10.77 -7.58 6.51
N LEU A 130 -10.47 -8.77 5.97
CA LEU A 130 -11.15 -10.01 6.37
C LEU A 130 -10.24 -10.94 7.17
N ASP A 131 -8.92 -10.79 7.04
CA ASP A 131 -7.94 -11.56 7.78
C ASP A 131 -7.23 -10.68 8.83
N ASP A 132 -6.84 -11.29 9.94
CA ASP A 132 -5.86 -10.69 10.84
C ASP A 132 -4.46 -10.82 10.24
N TRP A 133 -3.84 -9.68 9.91
CA TRP A 133 -2.49 -9.67 9.35
C TRP A 133 -1.48 -10.36 10.28
N ALA A 134 -1.59 -10.19 11.59
CA ALA A 134 -0.66 -10.75 12.56
C ALA A 134 -0.78 -12.28 12.70
N ALA A 135 -1.92 -12.86 12.32
CA ALA A 135 -2.10 -14.30 12.25
C ALA A 135 -1.34 -14.94 11.08
N HIS A 136 -1.03 -14.15 10.04
CA HIS A 136 -0.36 -14.64 8.83
C HIS A 136 1.08 -14.17 8.69
N MET A 137 1.43 -13.03 9.26
CA MET A 137 2.68 -12.35 8.98
C MET A 137 3.40 -11.93 10.26
N GLN A 138 4.72 -11.99 10.21
CA GLN A 138 5.59 -11.56 11.29
C GLN A 138 6.78 -10.76 10.74
N HIS A 139 7.37 -9.92 11.59
CA HIS A 139 8.57 -9.16 11.26
C HIS A 139 9.79 -9.72 12.01
N VAL A 140 10.93 -9.71 11.33
CA VAL A 140 12.26 -9.80 11.93
C VAL A 140 12.91 -8.43 11.77
N ASN A 141 13.19 -7.78 12.91
CA ASN A 141 13.83 -6.46 12.97
C ASN A 141 13.09 -5.36 12.16
N TYR A 142 11.76 -5.44 12.04
CA TYR A 142 10.91 -4.48 11.30
C TYR A 142 11.21 -4.31 9.79
N GLN A 143 12.22 -5.00 9.28
CA GLN A 143 12.74 -4.83 7.92
C GLN A 143 12.57 -6.07 7.06
N ILE A 144 12.54 -7.24 7.69
CA ILE A 144 12.39 -8.54 7.04
C ILE A 144 11.06 -9.14 7.49
N TYR A 145 10.32 -9.70 6.55
CA TYR A 145 9.05 -10.37 6.79
C TYR A 145 9.24 -11.88 6.77
N ARG A 146 8.49 -12.59 7.62
CA ARG A 146 8.38 -14.04 7.60
C ARG A 146 6.91 -14.47 7.74
N SER A 147 6.60 -15.66 7.27
CA SER A 147 5.28 -16.28 7.42
C SER A 147 5.42 -17.80 7.45
N ASP A 148 4.60 -18.43 8.28
CA ASP A 148 4.45 -19.89 8.35
C ASP A 148 3.09 -20.35 7.78
N THR A 149 2.33 -19.44 7.17
CA THR A 149 1.00 -19.73 6.58
C THR A 149 1.06 -19.62 5.07
N ASP A 150 0.30 -20.45 4.34
CA ASP A 150 0.25 -20.41 2.88
C ASP A 150 -0.12 -19.01 2.35
N LYS A 151 -1.11 -18.36 2.97
CA LYS A 151 -1.53 -17.00 2.58
C LYS A 151 -0.40 -15.99 2.77
N GLY A 152 0.29 -16.02 3.91
CA GLY A 152 1.38 -15.07 4.16
C GLY A 152 2.62 -15.34 3.30
N VAL A 153 2.93 -16.61 2.99
CA VAL A 153 3.97 -16.97 2.00
C VAL A 153 3.61 -16.42 0.63
N GLU A 154 2.36 -16.53 0.21
CA GLU A 154 1.90 -15.96 -1.05
C GLU A 154 1.96 -14.42 -1.04
N LEU A 155 1.66 -13.76 0.08
CA LEU A 155 1.81 -12.31 0.22
C LEU A 155 3.28 -11.87 0.08
N LEU A 156 4.22 -12.62 0.67
CA LEU A 156 5.66 -12.38 0.51
C LEU A 156 6.06 -12.43 -0.97
N ARG A 157 5.52 -13.40 -1.73
CA ARG A 157 5.76 -13.57 -3.17
C ARG A 157 5.16 -12.43 -3.99
N VAL A 158 3.84 -12.22 -3.87
CA VAL A 158 3.06 -11.25 -4.65
C VAL A 158 3.59 -9.84 -4.44
N CYS A 159 3.78 -9.43 -3.19
CA CYS A 159 4.21 -8.07 -2.85
C CYS A 159 5.73 -7.92 -2.75
N LYS A 160 6.51 -9.00 -2.95
CA LYS A 160 7.98 -9.02 -2.93
C LYS A 160 8.57 -8.33 -1.69
N LEU A 161 7.96 -8.56 -0.52
CA LEU A 161 8.19 -7.75 0.69
C LEU A 161 9.65 -7.73 1.16
N ASN A 162 10.41 -8.79 0.88
CA ASN A 162 11.82 -8.91 1.26
C ASN A 162 12.81 -8.53 0.15
N LYS A 163 12.34 -8.10 -1.03
CA LYS A 163 13.20 -7.86 -2.20
C LYS A 163 14.36 -6.91 -1.90
N GLN A 164 14.07 -5.77 -1.27
CA GLN A 164 15.10 -4.77 -0.97
C GLN A 164 16.17 -5.31 -0.02
N ALA A 165 15.77 -6.08 1.00
CA ALA A 165 16.72 -6.65 1.96
C ALA A 165 17.62 -7.70 1.30
N ILE A 166 17.05 -8.53 0.41
CA ILE A 166 17.80 -9.52 -0.39
C ILE A 166 18.79 -8.83 -1.34
N GLU A 167 18.34 -7.81 -2.07
CA GLU A 167 19.16 -7.06 -3.04
C GLU A 167 20.35 -6.34 -2.38
N VAL A 168 20.13 -5.73 -1.21
CA VAL A 168 21.18 -4.99 -0.48
C VAL A 168 22.23 -5.93 0.12
N ALA A 169 21.82 -7.10 0.57
CA ALA A 169 22.75 -8.01 1.22
C ALA A 169 23.53 -8.89 0.25
N GLY A 170 23.01 -9.19 -0.95
CA GLY A 170 23.65 -10.11 -1.88
C GLY A 170 23.79 -11.54 -1.34
N LEU A 171 22.94 -11.92 -0.39
CA LEU A 171 23.03 -13.13 0.43
C LEU A 171 21.68 -13.87 0.45
N ASP A 172 21.70 -15.19 0.67
CA ASP A 172 20.47 -15.96 0.89
C ASP A 172 19.75 -15.53 2.19
N HIS A 173 18.46 -15.89 2.31
CA HIS A 173 17.60 -15.46 3.42
C HIS A 173 18.18 -15.79 4.81
N ASP A 174 18.77 -16.97 4.96
CA ASP A 174 19.33 -17.44 6.23
C ASP A 174 20.59 -16.65 6.60
N THR A 175 21.41 -16.31 5.60
CA THR A 175 22.62 -15.52 5.79
C THR A 175 22.31 -14.03 6.02
N LEU A 176 21.23 -13.51 5.44
CA LEU A 176 20.70 -12.17 5.73
C LEU A 176 20.29 -12.04 7.20
N VAL A 177 19.54 -13.02 7.72
CA VAL A 177 19.14 -13.08 9.14
C VAL A 177 20.36 -13.15 10.05
N ALA A 178 21.42 -13.87 9.65
CA ALA A 178 22.69 -13.93 10.38
C ALA A 178 23.51 -12.63 10.29
N ALA A 179 23.46 -11.89 9.17
CA ALA A 179 24.24 -10.67 8.95
C ALA A 179 23.65 -9.44 9.66
N VAL A 180 22.32 -9.34 9.71
CA VAL A 180 21.60 -8.28 10.46
C VAL A 180 21.98 -8.30 11.95
N ARG A 181 22.37 -9.47 12.48
CA ARG A 181 22.78 -9.66 13.88
C ARG A 181 24.11 -9.00 14.27
N ARG A 182 25.02 -8.69 13.32
CA ARG A 182 26.37 -8.21 13.70
C ARG A 182 26.64 -6.72 13.46
N ASN A 183 26.17 -6.13 12.37
CA ASN A 183 26.63 -4.78 11.96
C ASN A 183 25.52 -3.72 11.84
N TYR A 184 24.25 -4.04 12.09
CA TYR A 184 23.17 -3.06 11.96
C TYR A 184 23.30 -1.91 12.97
N PHE A 185 23.67 -2.19 14.22
CA PHE A 185 23.83 -1.20 15.30
C PHE A 185 25.00 -0.24 15.09
N ASP A 186 26.12 -0.75 14.56
CA ASP A 186 27.29 0.06 14.21
C ASP A 186 26.98 1.00 13.05
N THR A 187 26.14 0.56 12.11
CA THR A 187 25.77 1.34 10.91
C THR A 187 24.83 2.52 11.23
N ILE A 188 24.00 2.41 12.28
CA ILE A 188 23.07 3.47 12.70
C ILE A 188 23.56 4.31 13.89
N GLY A 189 24.78 4.06 14.38
CA GLY A 189 25.43 4.89 15.40
C GLY A 189 24.84 4.75 16.81
N ASN A 190 24.29 3.58 17.15
CA ASN A 190 23.72 3.33 18.49
C ASN A 190 24.17 1.95 19.01
N PRO A 191 25.40 1.83 19.55
CA PRO A 191 25.91 0.57 20.07
C PRO A 191 25.12 0.15 21.32
N ILE A 192 24.67 -1.10 21.37
CA ILE A 192 23.97 -1.67 22.53
C ILE A 192 25.00 -2.45 23.36
N ASP A 193 25.29 -1.97 24.56
CA ASP A 193 26.36 -2.45 25.44
C ASP A 193 25.89 -3.55 26.44
N VAL A 194 24.87 -4.34 26.08
CA VAL A 194 24.25 -5.32 27.00
C VAL A 194 24.11 -6.69 26.32
N PRO A 195 24.44 -7.81 27.01
CA PRO A 195 24.22 -9.15 26.48
C PRO A 195 22.74 -9.52 26.61
N LEU A 196 21.89 -8.85 25.84
CA LEU A 196 20.52 -9.27 25.62
C LEU A 196 20.54 -10.38 24.55
N LEU A 197 19.72 -11.41 24.71
CA LEU A 197 19.51 -12.41 23.65
C LEU A 197 19.07 -11.68 22.37
N ASP A 198 19.62 -12.04 21.21
CA ASP A 198 19.34 -11.37 19.92
C ASP A 198 17.83 -11.12 19.68
N ALA A 199 16.98 -12.06 20.11
CA ALA A 199 15.53 -11.97 20.01
C ALA A 199 14.94 -10.82 20.85
N GLU A 200 15.45 -10.57 22.05
CA GLU A 200 14.98 -9.52 22.95
C GLU A 200 15.37 -8.12 22.43
N VAL A 201 16.59 -8.00 21.87
CA VAL A 201 17.03 -6.76 21.20
C VAL A 201 16.09 -6.43 20.04
N VAL A 202 15.82 -7.42 19.18
CA VAL A 202 14.93 -7.26 18.02
C VAL A 202 13.51 -6.88 18.45
N ALA A 203 12.99 -7.50 19.50
CA ALA A 203 11.66 -7.17 20.04
C ALA A 203 11.59 -5.74 20.60
N ARG A 204 12.60 -5.32 21.37
CA ARG A 204 12.68 -3.94 21.89
C ARG A 204 12.76 -2.90 20.78
N MET A 205 13.54 -3.17 19.72
CA MET A 205 13.62 -2.26 18.57
C MET A 205 12.28 -2.11 17.85
N ALA A 206 11.59 -3.22 17.60
CA ALA A 206 10.26 -3.18 16.97
C ALA A 206 9.31 -2.31 17.82
N SER A 207 9.31 -2.49 19.14
CA SER A 207 8.51 -1.68 20.08
C SER A 207 8.86 -0.18 20.02
N VAL A 208 10.15 0.18 19.97
CA VAL A 208 10.57 1.59 19.86
C VAL A 208 10.11 2.21 18.53
N VAL A 209 10.27 1.49 17.42
CA VAL A 209 9.84 1.96 16.09
C VAL A 209 8.32 2.14 16.04
N ASP A 210 7.56 1.19 16.56
CA ASP A 210 6.10 1.31 16.63
C ASP A 210 5.66 2.45 17.54
N ALA A 211 6.26 2.61 18.72
CA ALA A 211 5.94 3.73 19.61
C ALA A 211 6.22 5.10 18.96
N GLN A 212 7.31 5.23 18.22
CA GLN A 212 7.62 6.44 17.45
C GLN A 212 6.61 6.68 16.33
N ALA A 213 6.21 5.63 15.61
CA ALA A 213 5.18 5.71 14.58
C ALA A 213 3.85 6.18 15.18
N GLU A 214 3.41 5.61 16.30
CA GLU A 214 2.15 5.97 16.96
C GLU A 214 2.10 7.44 17.40
N LEU A 215 3.21 7.99 17.90
CA LEU A 215 3.30 9.41 18.25
C LEU A 215 3.12 10.31 17.01
N GLN A 216 3.73 9.95 15.88
CA GLN A 216 3.62 10.69 14.63
C GLN A 216 2.24 10.56 13.99
N ILE A 217 1.62 9.38 14.07
CA ILE A 217 0.28 9.09 13.55
C ILE A 217 -0.72 10.07 14.15
N LYS A 218 -0.72 10.28 15.47
CA LYS A 218 -1.69 11.17 16.13
C LYS A 218 -1.74 12.56 15.49
N ALA A 219 -0.59 13.23 15.37
CA ALA A 219 -0.53 14.58 14.80
C ALA A 219 -0.96 14.63 13.33
N LEU A 220 -0.64 13.58 12.56
CA LEU A 220 -1.03 13.50 11.14
C LEU A 220 -2.52 13.22 10.96
N LEU A 221 -3.14 12.42 11.84
CA LEU A 221 -4.57 12.12 11.81
C LEU A 221 -5.43 13.36 12.08
N ASP A 222 -5.02 14.24 12.99
CA ASP A 222 -5.73 15.50 13.27
C ASP A 222 -5.75 16.42 12.02
N GLY A 223 -4.61 16.52 11.34
CA GLY A 223 -4.50 17.26 10.07
C GLY A 223 -5.35 16.62 8.96
N LEU A 224 -5.37 15.29 8.91
CA LEU A 224 -6.15 14.52 7.94
C LEU A 224 -7.66 14.70 8.15
N GLU A 225 -8.12 14.78 9.40
CA GLU A 225 -9.52 15.00 9.75
C GLU A 225 -10.04 16.35 9.23
N THR A 226 -9.22 17.39 9.38
CA THR A 226 -9.53 18.73 8.88
C THR A 226 -9.68 18.73 7.36
N VAL A 227 -8.78 18.03 6.66
CA VAL A 227 -8.84 17.87 5.20
C VAL A 227 -10.08 17.10 4.77
N LEU A 228 -10.40 15.99 5.45
CA LEU A 228 -11.57 15.16 5.18
C LEU A 228 -12.88 15.91 5.37
N THR A 229 -12.99 16.71 6.43
CA THR A 229 -14.17 17.56 6.68
C THR A 229 -14.39 18.52 5.52
N ARG A 230 -13.32 19.18 5.05
CA ARG A 230 -13.40 20.11 3.90
C ARG A 230 -13.81 19.38 2.61
N LEU A 231 -13.21 18.23 2.31
CA LEU A 231 -13.53 17.45 1.11
C LEU A 231 -14.97 16.93 1.15
N SER A 232 -15.45 16.47 2.31
CA SER A 232 -16.83 15.99 2.47
C SER A 232 -17.86 17.12 2.30
N ARG A 233 -17.57 18.32 2.82
CA ARG A 233 -18.40 19.51 2.55
C ARG A 233 -18.40 19.91 1.07
N ALA A 234 -17.27 19.72 0.37
CA ALA A 234 -17.19 19.98 -1.07
C ALA A 234 -17.96 18.92 -1.87
N ALA A 235 -17.96 17.66 -1.43
CA ALA A 235 -18.75 16.59 -2.01
C ALA A 235 -20.24 16.90 -2.03
N GLY A 236 -20.79 17.44 -0.94
CA GLY A 236 -22.22 17.81 -0.87
C GLY A 236 -22.65 18.93 -1.84
N ARG A 237 -21.72 19.57 -2.57
CA ARG A 237 -22.03 20.57 -3.61
C ARG A 237 -21.93 20.02 -5.02
N ARG A 238 -21.45 18.78 -5.19
CA ARG A 238 -21.38 18.11 -6.49
C ARG A 238 -22.74 17.49 -6.82
N THR A 239 -23.00 17.33 -8.11
CA THR A 239 -24.23 16.68 -8.58
C THR A 239 -23.91 15.62 -9.63
N PRO A 240 -24.70 14.54 -9.71
CA PRO A 240 -24.50 13.47 -10.69
C PRO A 240 -24.52 13.96 -12.15
N GLU A 241 -25.32 14.97 -12.47
CA GLU A 241 -25.45 15.53 -13.82
C GLU A 241 -24.12 16.15 -14.26
N LYS A 242 -23.53 17.02 -13.43
CA LYS A 242 -22.27 17.67 -13.73
C LYS A 242 -21.10 16.67 -13.81
N ALA A 243 -21.12 15.65 -12.94
CA ALA A 243 -20.14 14.57 -12.97
C ALA A 243 -20.21 13.81 -14.30
N THR A 244 -21.43 13.49 -14.75
CA THR A 244 -21.71 12.83 -16.02
C THR A 244 -21.26 13.66 -17.22
N GLU A 245 -21.61 14.95 -17.26
CA GLU A 245 -21.16 15.88 -18.31
C GLU A 245 -19.62 15.91 -18.42
N THR A 246 -18.94 15.96 -17.27
CA THR A 246 -17.48 15.97 -17.19
C THR A 246 -16.88 14.68 -17.75
N ALA A 247 -17.45 13.54 -17.40
CA ALA A 247 -17.00 12.23 -17.87
C ALA A 247 -17.21 12.05 -19.39
N VAL A 248 -18.39 12.41 -19.90
CA VAL A 248 -18.71 12.37 -21.34
C VAL A 248 -17.76 13.29 -22.13
N ALA A 249 -17.48 14.50 -21.62
CA ALA A 249 -16.53 15.41 -22.24
C ALA A 249 -15.09 14.85 -22.26
N LEU A 250 -14.68 14.12 -21.21
CA LEU A 250 -13.38 13.44 -21.16
C LEU A 250 -13.28 12.31 -22.19
N ALA A 251 -14.33 11.52 -22.34
CA ALA A 251 -14.42 10.45 -23.34
C ALA A 251 -14.38 11.01 -24.77
N ALA A 252 -15.12 12.09 -25.06
CA ALA A 252 -15.15 12.72 -26.38
C ALA A 252 -13.78 13.24 -26.85
N LYS A 253 -13.00 13.84 -25.92
CA LYS A 253 -11.63 14.31 -26.22
C LYS A 253 -10.68 13.19 -26.68
N ARG A 254 -10.96 11.93 -26.29
CA ARG A 254 -10.18 10.76 -26.72
C ARG A 254 -10.40 10.46 -28.20
N ILE A 255 -11.65 10.46 -28.65
CA ILE A 255 -12.01 10.21 -30.06
C ILE A 255 -11.34 11.25 -30.97
N THR A 256 -11.37 12.52 -30.56
CA THR A 256 -10.74 13.60 -31.34
C THR A 256 -9.21 13.52 -31.35
N ALA A 257 -8.58 13.04 -30.27
CA ALA A 257 -7.14 12.83 -30.22
C ALA A 257 -6.68 11.55 -30.96
N ALA A 258 -7.59 10.61 -31.22
CA ALA A 258 -7.32 9.34 -31.88
C ALA A 258 -7.68 9.31 -33.38
N SER A 259 -8.17 10.41 -33.96
CA SER A 259 -8.55 10.47 -35.39
C SER A 259 -7.32 10.65 -36.31
N PRO A 260 -7.24 9.96 -37.46
CA PRO A 260 -5.98 9.77 -38.19
C PRO A 260 -5.61 10.97 -39.05
N ALA A 261 -4.34 11.37 -38.98
CA ALA A 261 -3.70 12.13 -40.04
C ALA A 261 -3.78 11.32 -41.35
N THR A 262 -4.41 11.94 -42.34
CA THR A 262 -4.45 11.66 -43.78
C THR A 262 -3.54 10.52 -44.28
N LEU A 263 -4.11 9.33 -44.49
CA LEU A 263 -3.51 8.26 -45.30
C LEU A 263 -3.70 8.60 -46.78
N GLY A 264 -2.70 9.26 -47.38
CA GLY A 264 -2.50 9.28 -48.81
C GLY A 264 -2.04 7.89 -49.28
N VAL A 265 -2.88 7.24 -50.07
CA VAL A 265 -2.58 5.96 -50.74
C VAL A 265 -1.41 6.13 -51.70
N SER A 266 -0.39 5.29 -51.58
CA SER A 266 0.49 4.96 -52.72
C SER A 266 0.91 3.50 -52.64
N MET A 267 0.40 2.72 -53.59
CA MET A 267 0.72 1.31 -53.80
C MET A 267 2.17 1.18 -54.26
N LYS A 268 3.00 0.42 -53.55
CA LYS A 268 4.11 -0.34 -54.15
C LYS A 268 4.27 -1.70 -53.48
N THR A 269 4.28 -2.71 -54.34
CA THR A 269 4.48 -4.13 -54.09
C THR A 269 5.93 -4.47 -53.74
N ALA A 270 6.14 -5.43 -52.83
CA ALA A 270 6.87 -6.69 -53.05
C ALA A 270 7.61 -7.20 -51.79
N ALA A 271 7.26 -8.45 -51.42
CA ALA A 271 8.07 -9.55 -50.93
C ALA A 271 9.18 -9.35 -49.86
N GLY A 272 9.14 -10.20 -48.82
CA GLY A 272 10.33 -10.60 -48.05
C GLY A 272 10.05 -10.89 -46.58
N ALA A 273 10.35 -12.12 -46.16
CA ALA A 273 10.25 -12.65 -44.80
C ALA A 273 11.02 -11.82 -43.75
N ASP A 274 10.56 -11.75 -42.49
CA ASP A 274 11.05 -12.59 -41.39
C ASP A 274 10.55 -12.13 -39.99
N LEU A 275 10.55 -13.12 -39.09
CA LEU A 275 10.50 -13.16 -37.62
C LEU A 275 10.47 -11.88 -36.74
N ALA A 276 9.53 -11.91 -35.78
CA ALA A 276 9.50 -11.31 -34.42
C ALA A 276 9.43 -9.78 -34.21
N LYS A 277 8.43 -9.33 -33.43
CA LYS A 277 8.56 -8.32 -32.34
C LYS A 277 7.22 -8.04 -31.63
N SER A 278 7.05 -8.62 -30.44
CA SER A 278 6.15 -8.12 -29.40
C SER A 278 6.58 -6.71 -28.99
N ARG A 279 5.67 -5.73 -29.04
CA ARG A 279 5.93 -4.35 -28.63
C ARG A 279 6.06 -4.25 -27.11
N ALA A 280 7.27 -4.41 -26.61
CA ALA A 280 7.67 -3.89 -25.31
C ALA A 280 7.71 -2.35 -25.37
N ARG A 281 7.14 -1.72 -24.34
CA ARG A 281 7.25 -0.28 -24.08
C ARG A 281 8.75 0.07 -23.91
N PRO A 282 9.27 1.16 -24.51
CA PRO A 282 10.68 1.49 -24.37
C PRO A 282 11.01 1.86 -22.91
N PRO A 283 12.17 1.42 -22.38
CA PRO A 283 12.64 1.92 -21.09
C PRO A 283 12.95 3.40 -21.22
N ARG A 284 12.51 4.17 -20.23
CA ARG A 284 12.86 5.58 -20.08
C ARG A 284 14.38 5.66 -19.90
N ALA A 285 15.05 6.50 -20.67
CA ALA A 285 16.49 6.71 -20.57
C ALA A 285 16.88 7.04 -19.13
N ALA A 286 17.73 6.21 -18.53
CA ALA A 286 18.42 6.53 -17.30
C ALA A 286 19.50 7.56 -17.63
N SER A 287 19.24 8.83 -17.33
CA SER A 287 20.34 9.78 -17.13
C SER A 287 21.13 9.28 -15.93
N ALA A 288 22.42 8.96 -16.16
CA ALA A 288 23.37 8.74 -15.09
C ALA A 288 23.54 10.05 -14.31
N THR A 289 22.72 10.22 -13.28
CA THR A 289 22.96 11.20 -12.23
C THR A 289 23.41 10.41 -11.02
N THR A 290 24.69 10.53 -10.70
CA THR A 290 25.31 10.05 -9.48
C THR A 290 24.47 10.54 -8.30
N VAL A 291 23.77 9.62 -7.64
CA VAL A 291 23.04 9.91 -6.41
C VAL A 291 24.09 10.05 -5.30
N PRO A 292 24.25 11.21 -4.65
CA PRO A 292 25.09 11.30 -3.48
C PRO A 292 24.46 10.49 -2.34
N PRO A 293 25.25 9.95 -1.40
CA PRO A 293 24.70 9.23 -0.26
C PRO A 293 23.71 10.13 0.49
N LEU A 294 22.57 9.55 0.88
CA LEU A 294 21.58 10.15 1.76
C LEU A 294 22.25 10.43 3.12
N GLY A 295 22.88 11.59 3.24
CA GLY A 295 23.26 12.18 4.50
C GLY A 295 22.00 12.58 5.25
N LEU A 296 21.59 11.76 6.21
CA LEU A 296 20.70 12.23 7.27
C LEU A 296 21.38 13.44 7.94
N PRO A 297 20.67 14.53 8.22
CA PRO A 297 21.25 15.64 8.97
C PRO A 297 21.71 15.10 10.34
N ARG A 298 23.01 15.23 10.62
CA ARG A 298 23.52 15.00 11.98
C ARG A 298 22.73 15.90 12.93
N PRO A 299 22.13 15.38 14.01
CA PRO A 299 21.57 16.24 15.03
C PRO A 299 22.73 17.07 15.60
N GLN A 300 22.65 18.39 15.45
CA GLN A 300 23.47 19.28 16.26
C GLN A 300 22.98 19.14 17.69
N VAL A 301 23.65 18.28 18.45
CA VAL A 301 23.51 18.22 19.90
C VAL A 301 24.07 19.54 20.43
N ARG A 302 23.19 20.53 20.61
CA ARG A 302 23.46 21.58 21.60
C ARG A 302 23.41 20.89 22.94
N THR A 303 24.54 20.87 23.62
CA THR A 303 24.69 20.53 25.04
C THR A 303 23.70 21.37 25.85
N GLY A 304 22.56 20.77 26.16
CA GLY A 304 21.51 21.32 27.01
C GLY A 304 20.76 20.15 27.63
N GLN A 305 20.80 20.08 28.96
CA GLN A 305 20.22 19.08 29.85
C GLN A 305 19.08 18.24 29.25
N ILE A 306 19.35 16.95 29.06
CA ILE A 306 18.30 15.94 28.96
C ILE A 306 17.68 15.83 30.34
N LEU A 307 16.42 16.23 30.49
CA LEU A 307 15.60 15.82 31.63
C LEU A 307 15.45 14.31 31.56
N ALA A 308 16.11 13.60 32.47
CA ALA A 308 15.88 12.18 32.68
C ALA A 308 14.41 11.98 33.09
N LEU A 309 13.67 11.18 32.30
CA LEU A 309 12.41 10.64 32.79
C LEU A 309 12.73 9.62 33.89
N PRO A 310 12.02 9.66 35.03
CA PRO A 310 12.26 8.70 36.11
C PRO A 310 11.89 7.28 35.64
N PRO A 311 12.60 6.26 36.13
CA PRO A 311 12.25 4.87 35.83
C PRO A 311 10.83 4.54 36.34
N PRO A 312 10.11 3.61 35.68
CA PRO A 312 8.80 3.17 36.14
C PRO A 312 8.89 2.60 37.55
N GLN A 313 7.89 2.92 38.38
CA GLN A 313 7.82 2.46 39.76
C GLN A 313 7.51 0.96 39.81
N ALA A 314 8.07 0.29 40.82
CA ALA A 314 8.04 -1.17 40.96
C ALA A 314 6.64 -1.79 41.15
N ASP A 315 5.60 -0.97 41.31
CA ASP A 315 4.24 -1.44 41.57
C ASP A 315 3.50 -1.90 40.29
N ASP A 316 3.95 -1.50 39.09
CA ASP A 316 3.32 -1.90 37.82
C ASP A 316 3.72 -3.31 37.34
N LEU A 317 4.72 -3.95 37.99
CA LEU A 317 5.17 -5.31 37.65
C LEU A 317 4.46 -6.41 38.44
N ALA A 318 3.73 -6.06 39.50
CA ALA A 318 3.01 -7.04 40.34
C ALA A 318 1.63 -7.42 39.79
N ALA A 319 1.03 -6.59 38.91
CA ALA A 319 -0.29 -6.86 38.34
C ALA A 319 -0.29 -7.87 37.16
N ALA A 320 0.88 -8.24 36.64
CA ALA A 320 1.01 -9.13 35.48
C ALA A 320 1.42 -10.57 35.85
N GLN A 321 1.54 -10.91 37.14
CA GLN A 321 2.00 -12.23 37.61
C GLN A 321 0.97 -13.00 38.44
N SER A 322 -0.29 -12.57 38.52
CA SER A 322 -1.33 -13.27 39.31
C SER A 322 -2.40 -14.02 38.50
N GLU A 323 -2.25 -14.20 37.18
CA GLU A 323 -3.18 -14.98 36.37
C GLU A 323 -2.47 -16.10 35.60
N ALA A 324 -1.84 -17.02 36.33
CA ALA A 324 -1.41 -18.32 35.81
C ALA A 324 -1.14 -19.29 36.97
N GLU A 325 -2.19 -19.82 37.60
CA GLU A 325 -2.11 -21.13 38.24
C GLU A 325 -3.06 -22.10 37.52
N PRO A 326 -2.61 -23.32 37.19
CA PRO A 326 -3.48 -24.38 36.69
C PRO A 326 -4.18 -25.10 37.86
N ASP A 327 -5.49 -25.30 37.71
CA ASP A 327 -6.32 -26.11 38.60
C ASP A 327 -6.03 -27.60 38.35
N GLU A 328 -5.40 -28.26 39.31
CA GLU A 328 -5.38 -29.73 39.41
C GLU A 328 -6.49 -30.16 40.40
N GLY A 329 -7.55 -30.76 39.85
CA GLY A 329 -8.66 -31.38 40.57
C GLY A 329 -9.52 -32.25 39.66
#